data_AF-C0D3C2-F1
#
_entry.id   AF-C0D3C2-F1
#
_cell.length_a   1.000
_cell.length_b   1.000
_cell.length_c   1.000
_cell.angle_alpha   90.00
_cell.angle_beta   90.00
_cell.angle_gamma   90.00
#
_symmetry.space_group_name_H-M   'P 1'
#
loop_
_entity.id
_entity.type
_entity.pdbx_description
1 polymer ?
#
loop_
_entity_poly.entity_id
_entity_poly.type
_entity_poly.pdbx_seq_one_letter_code
_entity_poly.pdbx_strand_id
1 'polypeptide(L)'
;VILEAAMEFGPIAYEYYDAVTVFANERAEQFREELKGEGYMIQYYASNNIDLTRKIISAIEEQDVWDENITDMDLTAVRPLYDELVASVEEFNTVCADNDQLVKESLSNSKPFDMLFDKQLQAIEWMIQQVESGKPIEDVSLEPLGSISHVINTMNECVDRYNTVFGD
;
A
#
# COMPACT_ATOMS: atom_id res chain seq x y z
N VAL A 1 -37.46 -7.64 -9.86
CA VAL A 1 -37.24 -6.18 -9.77
C VAL A 1 -35.91 -5.80 -9.11
N ILE A 2 -35.73 -5.80 -7.77
CA ILE A 2 -34.43 -5.39 -7.17
C ILE A 2 -33.29 -6.36 -7.50
N LEU A 3 -33.53 -7.67 -7.42
CA LEU A 3 -32.52 -8.69 -7.72
C LEU A 3 -32.09 -8.67 -9.21
N GLU A 4 -33.05 -8.50 -10.13
CA GLU A 4 -32.77 -8.36 -11.57
C GLU A 4 -31.99 -7.08 -11.88
N ALA A 5 -32.37 -5.94 -11.27
CA ALA A 5 -31.63 -4.69 -11.44
C ALA A 5 -30.19 -4.79 -10.91
N ALA A 6 -29.98 -5.50 -9.79
CA ALA A 6 -28.63 -5.77 -9.27
C ALA A 6 -27.82 -6.67 -10.21
N MET A 7 -28.45 -7.69 -10.82
CA MET A 7 -27.80 -8.56 -11.81
C MET A 7 -27.45 -7.84 -13.12
N GLU A 8 -28.26 -6.86 -13.53
CA GLU A 8 -28.01 -6.04 -14.73
C GLU A 8 -26.94 -4.96 -14.47
N PHE A 9 -26.96 -4.34 -13.28
CA PHE A 9 -26.02 -3.27 -12.92
C PHE A 9 -24.64 -3.80 -12.52
N GLY A 10 -24.57 -5.00 -11.93
CA GLY A 10 -23.32 -5.61 -11.45
C GLY A 10 -22.20 -5.62 -12.49
N PRO A 11 -22.40 -6.21 -13.69
CA PRO A 11 -21.39 -6.24 -14.75
C PRO A 11 -20.94 -4.85 -15.19
N ILE A 12 -21.88 -3.90 -15.33
CA ILE A 12 -21.58 -2.51 -15.74
C ILE A 12 -20.74 -1.81 -14.67
N ALA A 13 -21.04 -2.06 -13.38
CA ALA A 13 -20.25 -1.51 -12.29
C ALA A 13 -18.82 -2.08 -12.29
N TYR A 14 -18.64 -3.39 -12.49
CA TYR A 14 -17.31 -4.01 -12.60
C TYR A 14 -16.52 -3.44 -13.79
N GLU A 15 -17.12 -3.37 -14.99
CA GLU A 15 -16.47 -2.77 -16.17
C GLU A 15 -16.08 -1.30 -15.92
N TYR A 16 -16.93 -0.52 -15.25
CA TYR A 16 -16.62 0.85 -14.88
C TYR A 16 -15.46 0.92 -13.88
N TYR A 17 -15.45 0.08 -12.83
CA TYR A 17 -14.38 0.05 -11.84
C TYR A 17 -13.04 -0.36 -12.46
N ASP A 18 -13.03 -1.37 -13.33
CA ASP A 18 -11.83 -1.80 -14.06
C ASP A 18 -11.27 -0.66 -14.91
N ALA A 19 -12.14 0.02 -15.68
CA ALA A 19 -11.74 1.14 -16.52
C ALA A 19 -11.21 2.34 -15.71
N VAL A 20 -11.86 2.68 -14.60
CA VAL A 20 -11.41 3.75 -13.69
C VAL A 20 -10.08 3.38 -13.04
N THR A 21 -9.87 2.12 -12.67
CA THR A 21 -8.63 1.64 -12.04
C THR A 21 -7.44 1.78 -12.98
N VAL A 22 -7.58 1.38 -14.26
CA VAL A 22 -6.54 1.56 -15.27
C VAL A 22 -6.15 3.03 -15.40
N PHE A 23 -7.13 3.91 -15.59
CA PHE A 23 -6.89 5.35 -15.73
C PHE A 23 -6.29 5.97 -14.45
N ALA A 24 -6.76 5.56 -13.28
CA ALA A 24 -6.24 6.04 -11.99
C ALA A 24 -4.76 5.65 -11.81
N ASN A 25 -4.40 4.42 -12.18
CA ASN A 25 -3.02 3.94 -12.10
C ASN A 25 -2.09 4.70 -13.07
N GLU A 26 -2.51 4.91 -14.32
CA GLU A 26 -1.75 5.70 -15.29
C GLU A 26 -1.52 7.14 -14.79
N ARG A 27 -2.56 7.76 -14.23
CA ARG A 27 -2.47 9.11 -13.70
C ARG A 27 -1.58 9.18 -12.45
N ALA A 28 -1.66 8.18 -11.58
CA ALA A 28 -0.80 8.11 -10.39
C ALA A 28 0.68 7.98 -10.77
N GLU A 29 1.00 7.20 -11.81
CA GLU A 29 2.36 7.07 -12.31
C GLU A 29 2.87 8.37 -12.93
N GLN A 30 2.08 9.02 -13.80
CA GLN A 30 2.44 10.32 -14.38
C GLN A 30 2.74 11.36 -13.29
N PHE A 31 1.87 11.44 -12.28
CA PHE A 31 2.07 12.33 -11.15
C PHE A 31 3.36 12.00 -10.37
N ARG A 32 3.68 10.72 -10.14
CA ARG A 32 4.95 10.33 -9.51
C ARG A 32 6.16 10.72 -10.36
N GLU A 33 6.10 10.57 -11.68
CA GLU A 33 7.17 10.99 -12.59
C GLU A 33 7.38 12.52 -12.53
N GLU A 34 6.30 13.30 -12.48
CA GLU A 34 6.33 14.76 -12.30
C GLU A 34 7.01 15.13 -10.98
N LEU A 35 6.58 14.54 -9.85
CA LEU A 35 7.20 14.77 -8.54
C LEU A 35 8.70 14.48 -8.56
N LYS A 36 9.10 13.36 -9.16
CA LYS A 36 10.50 12.97 -9.30
C LYS A 36 11.29 13.97 -10.16
N GLY A 37 10.71 14.41 -11.28
CA GLY A 37 11.31 15.37 -12.19
C GLY A 37 11.48 16.77 -11.58
N GLU A 38 10.51 17.20 -10.78
CA GLU A 38 10.55 18.46 -10.04
C GLU A 38 11.37 18.34 -8.74
N GLY A 39 11.74 17.13 -8.35
CA GLY A 39 12.57 16.79 -7.20
C GLY A 39 11.85 16.95 -5.87
N TYR A 40 10.55 16.68 -5.81
CA TYR A 40 9.76 16.50 -4.59
C TYR A 40 9.90 15.05 -4.10
N MET A 41 11.09 14.71 -3.60
CA MET A 41 11.48 13.33 -3.32
C MET A 41 10.75 12.70 -2.12
N ILE A 42 10.39 13.46 -1.09
CA ILE A 42 9.61 12.96 0.06
C ILE A 42 8.21 12.57 -0.42
N GLN A 43 7.53 13.47 -1.15
CA GLN A 43 6.22 13.18 -1.72
C GLN A 43 6.27 12.03 -2.74
N TYR A 44 7.30 11.99 -3.60
CA TYR A 44 7.53 10.90 -4.55
C TYR A 44 7.65 9.55 -3.84
N TYR A 45 8.59 9.43 -2.89
CA TYR A 45 8.82 8.16 -2.20
C TYR A 45 7.64 7.76 -1.32
N ALA A 46 6.92 8.71 -0.70
CA ALA A 46 5.70 8.42 0.04
C ALA A 46 4.62 7.81 -0.88
N SER A 47 4.41 8.41 -2.07
CA SER A 47 3.48 7.88 -3.07
C SER A 47 3.94 6.51 -3.61
N ASN A 48 5.24 6.34 -3.86
CA ASN A 48 5.83 5.08 -4.32
C ASN A 48 5.67 3.94 -3.30
N ASN A 49 5.90 4.20 -2.01
CA ASN A 49 5.76 3.20 -0.96
C ASN A 49 4.31 2.72 -0.81
N ILE A 50 3.34 3.62 -0.94
CA ILE A 50 1.91 3.27 -0.97
C ILE A 50 1.59 2.40 -2.19
N ASP A 51 2.12 2.74 -3.37
CA ASP A 51 1.92 2.00 -4.60
C ASP A 51 2.51 0.58 -4.55
N LEU A 52 3.74 0.44 -4.03
CA LEU A 52 4.37 -0.86 -3.81
C LEU A 52 3.58 -1.72 -2.83
N THR A 53 3.06 -1.12 -1.75
CA THR A 53 2.18 -1.83 -0.80
C THR A 53 0.89 -2.31 -1.48
N ARG A 54 0.29 -1.48 -2.35
CA ARG A 54 -0.89 -1.89 -3.15
C ARG A 54 -0.56 -3.04 -4.09
N LYS A 55 0.58 -3.00 -4.78
CA LYS A 55 1.03 -4.10 -5.65
C LYS A 55 1.20 -5.41 -4.88
N ILE A 56 1.70 -5.35 -3.64
CA ILE A 56 1.78 -6.53 -2.76
C ILE A 56 0.38 -7.07 -2.47
N ILE A 57 -0.56 -6.21 -2.09
CA ILE A 57 -1.95 -6.60 -1.82
C ILE A 57 -2.60 -7.20 -3.07
N SER A 58 -2.47 -6.56 -4.24
CA SER A 58 -3.00 -7.08 -5.50
C SER A 58 -2.40 -8.44 -5.87
N ALA A 59 -1.10 -8.65 -5.66
CA ALA A 59 -0.46 -9.94 -5.90
C ALA A 59 -0.97 -11.06 -4.97
N ILE A 60 -1.52 -10.71 -3.80
CA ILE A 60 -2.18 -11.65 -2.88
C ILE A 60 -3.61 -11.90 -3.34
N GLU A 61 -4.35 -10.84 -3.68
CA GLU A 61 -5.74 -10.94 -4.17
C GLU A 61 -5.85 -11.76 -5.47
N GLU A 62 -4.87 -11.66 -6.37
CA GLU A 62 -4.79 -12.47 -7.60
C GLU A 62 -4.70 -13.99 -7.32
N GLN A 63 -4.32 -14.38 -6.10
CA GLN A 63 -4.24 -15.77 -5.66
C GLN A 63 -5.54 -16.26 -5.01
N ASP A 64 -6.55 -15.38 -4.83
CA ASP A 64 -7.79 -15.66 -4.06
C ASP A 64 -7.49 -16.13 -2.62
N VAL A 65 -6.50 -15.48 -1.99
CA VAL A 65 -6.10 -15.74 -0.61
C VAL A 65 -6.58 -14.61 0.31
N TRP A 66 -7.14 -15.03 1.44
CA TRP A 66 -7.70 -14.22 2.50
C TRP A 66 -7.12 -14.66 3.86
N ASP A 67 -7.50 -13.99 4.95
CA ASP A 67 -6.95 -14.29 6.28
C ASP A 67 -7.27 -15.73 6.73
N GLU A 68 -8.40 -16.29 6.28
CA GLU A 68 -8.85 -17.65 6.60
C GLU A 68 -8.00 -18.75 5.95
N ASN A 69 -7.37 -18.48 4.81
CA ASN A 69 -6.53 -19.42 4.07
C ASN A 69 -5.13 -18.86 3.79
N ILE A 70 -4.64 -17.96 4.65
CA ILE A 70 -3.35 -17.26 4.47
C ILE A 70 -2.16 -18.22 4.27
N THR A 71 -2.21 -19.43 4.83
CA THR A 71 -1.16 -20.45 4.68
C THR A 71 -1.01 -20.98 3.26
N ASP A 72 -1.99 -20.74 2.40
CA ASP A 72 -2.00 -21.18 1.00
C ASP A 72 -1.29 -20.16 0.08
N MET A 73 -0.88 -19.00 0.62
CA MET A 73 -0.23 -17.93 -0.13
C MET A 73 1.11 -18.36 -0.74
N ASP A 74 1.28 -18.14 -2.04
CA ASP A 74 2.56 -18.19 -2.73
C ASP A 74 3.29 -16.84 -2.60
N LEU A 75 4.40 -16.87 -1.88
CA LEU A 75 5.25 -15.70 -1.62
C LEU A 75 6.16 -15.33 -2.80
N THR A 76 6.16 -16.09 -3.91
CA THR A 76 7.05 -15.88 -5.05
C THR A 76 6.90 -14.48 -5.67
N ALA A 77 5.68 -13.97 -5.77
CA ALA A 77 5.42 -12.60 -6.27
C ALA A 77 5.51 -11.54 -5.17
N VAL A 78 5.22 -11.91 -3.91
CA VAL A 78 5.19 -11.00 -2.76
C VAL A 78 6.60 -10.58 -2.34
N ARG A 79 7.55 -11.52 -2.25
CA ARG A 79 8.91 -11.26 -1.73
C ARG A 79 9.68 -10.19 -2.52
N PRO A 80 9.75 -10.24 -3.86
CA PRO A 80 10.46 -9.21 -4.61
C PRO A 80 9.87 -7.81 -4.43
N LEU A 81 8.54 -7.71 -4.35
CA LEU A 81 7.86 -6.42 -4.10
C LEU A 81 8.11 -5.91 -2.67
N TYR A 82 8.17 -6.82 -1.69
CA TYR A 82 8.55 -6.48 -0.32
C TYR A 82 9.99 -5.96 -0.25
N ASP A 83 10.94 -6.63 -0.91
CA ASP A 83 12.34 -6.19 -0.95
C ASP A 83 12.48 -4.81 -1.61
N GLU A 84 11.71 -4.56 -2.69
CA GLU A 84 11.65 -3.25 -3.35
C GLU A 84 11.07 -2.16 -2.42
N LEU A 85 10.02 -2.49 -1.67
CA LEU A 85 9.43 -1.60 -0.68
C LEU A 85 10.43 -1.28 0.45
N VAL A 86 11.17 -2.28 0.97
CA VAL A 86 12.19 -2.06 2.00
C VAL A 86 13.24 -1.05 1.52
N ALA A 87 13.76 -1.23 0.31
CA ALA A 87 14.74 -0.30 -0.27
C ALA A 87 14.14 1.11 -0.46
N SER A 88 12.90 1.21 -0.95
CA SER A 88 12.22 2.49 -1.15
C SER A 88 11.92 3.21 0.17
N VAL A 89 11.63 2.49 1.26
CA VAL A 89 11.45 3.06 2.60
C VAL A 89 12.77 3.55 3.19
N GLU A 90 13.89 2.87 2.93
CA GLU A 90 15.22 3.35 3.32
C GLU A 90 15.57 4.69 2.63
N GLU A 91 15.30 4.79 1.33
CA GLU A 91 15.46 6.04 0.58
C GLU A 91 14.52 7.14 1.09
N PHE A 92 13.26 6.81 1.36
CA PHE A 92 12.30 7.73 1.99
C PHE A 92 12.83 8.29 3.32
N ASN A 93 13.35 7.43 4.19
CA ASN A 93 13.90 7.81 5.47
C ASN A 93 15.14 8.71 5.30
N THR A 94 15.97 8.43 4.30
CA THR A 94 17.13 9.25 3.95
C THR A 94 16.72 10.66 3.51
N VAL A 95 15.74 10.79 2.60
CA VAL A 95 15.27 12.11 2.15
C VAL A 95 14.51 12.86 3.24
N CYS A 96 13.85 12.17 4.17
CA CYS A 96 13.21 12.80 5.33
C CYS A 96 14.21 13.29 6.38
N ALA A 97 15.45 12.82 6.34
CA ALA A 97 16.54 13.32 7.19
C ALA A 97 17.26 14.53 6.55
N ASP A 98 17.00 14.83 5.27
CA ASP A 98 17.56 15.97 4.55
C ASP A 98 16.74 17.24 4.80
N ASN A 99 17.34 18.21 5.48
CA ASN A 99 16.71 19.50 5.77
C ASN A 99 16.40 20.31 4.51
N ASP A 100 17.24 20.24 3.47
CA ASP A 100 17.01 21.00 2.24
C ASP A 100 15.77 20.46 1.53
N GLN A 101 15.60 19.14 1.55
CA GLN A 101 14.41 18.49 1.02
C GLN A 101 13.16 18.83 1.86
N LEU A 102 13.25 18.75 3.19
CA LEU A 102 12.15 19.16 4.08
C LEU A 102 11.73 20.62 3.85
N VAL A 103 12.68 21.53 3.63
CA VAL A 103 12.37 22.94 3.33
C VAL A 103 11.70 23.07 1.96
N LYS A 104 12.22 22.38 0.94
CA LYS A 104 11.68 22.41 -0.42
C LYS A 104 10.21 21.98 -0.45
N GLU A 105 9.86 20.97 0.33
CA GLU A 105 8.50 20.42 0.39
C GLU A 105 7.63 21.08 1.48
N SER A 106 8.12 22.14 2.13
CA SER A 106 7.41 22.86 3.21
C SER A 106 7.09 21.99 4.44
N LEU A 107 7.92 20.99 4.73
CA LEU A 107 7.78 20.00 5.80
C LEU A 107 8.71 20.21 7.00
N SER A 108 9.47 21.30 7.02
CA SER A 108 10.56 21.57 7.99
C SER A 108 10.15 21.62 9.48
N ASN A 109 8.86 21.75 9.79
CA ASN A 109 8.33 21.68 11.16
C ASN A 109 7.60 20.36 11.47
N SER A 110 7.70 19.36 10.60
CA SER A 110 6.93 18.12 10.68
C SER A 110 7.82 16.88 10.61
N LYS A 111 7.35 15.78 11.20
CA LYS A 111 7.75 14.44 10.79
C LYS A 111 6.70 13.95 9.80
N PRO A 112 6.98 13.93 8.49
CA PRO A 112 5.93 13.76 7.49
C PRO A 112 5.18 12.45 7.65
N PHE A 113 5.81 11.34 8.08
CA PHE A 113 5.13 10.05 8.25
C PHE A 113 5.31 9.36 9.62
N ASP A 114 6.03 9.96 10.58
CA ASP A 114 6.21 9.43 11.95
C ASP A 114 6.39 7.90 12.07
N MET A 115 7.26 7.33 11.22
CA MET A 115 7.57 5.89 11.13
C MET A 115 6.41 4.98 10.65
N LEU A 116 5.34 5.53 10.07
CA LEU A 116 4.23 4.73 9.53
C LEU A 116 4.69 3.73 8.46
N PHE A 117 5.65 4.09 7.61
CA PHE A 117 6.19 3.14 6.63
C PHE A 117 7.02 2.03 7.28
N ASP A 118 7.71 2.28 8.39
CA ASP A 118 8.38 1.22 9.15
C ASP A 118 7.36 0.27 9.82
N LYS A 119 6.20 0.81 10.24
CA LYS A 119 5.07 0.01 10.72
C LYS A 119 4.48 -0.84 9.57
N GLN A 120 4.37 -0.27 8.37
CA GLN A 120 3.92 -1.00 7.18
C GLN A 120 4.86 -2.17 6.83
N LEU A 121 6.18 -1.94 6.86
CA LEU A 121 7.17 -2.99 6.64
C LEU A 121 7.04 -4.12 7.67
N GLN A 122 6.84 -3.78 8.95
CA GLN A 122 6.62 -4.77 10.01
C GLN A 122 5.33 -5.56 9.81
N ALA A 123 4.24 -4.92 9.40
CA ALA A 123 2.98 -5.60 9.12
C ALA A 123 3.13 -6.66 8.01
N ILE A 124 3.82 -6.30 6.91
CA ILE A 124 4.07 -7.22 5.80
C ILE A 124 5.04 -8.34 6.21
N GLU A 125 6.10 -8.01 6.96
CA GLU A 125 7.04 -9.01 7.49
C GLU A 125 6.33 -10.03 8.39
N TRP A 126 5.46 -9.59 9.30
CA TRP A 126 4.67 -10.50 10.13
C TRP A 126 3.71 -11.35 9.31
N MET A 127 3.14 -10.81 8.23
CA MET A 127 2.28 -11.58 7.33
C MET A 127 3.07 -12.66 6.60
N ILE A 128 4.25 -12.33 6.07
CA ILE A 128 5.18 -13.31 5.48
C ILE A 128 5.52 -14.41 6.49
N GLN A 129 5.86 -14.04 7.73
CA GLN A 129 6.15 -15.00 8.80
C GLN A 129 4.95 -15.88 9.15
N GLN A 130 3.73 -15.32 9.10
CA GLN A 130 2.49 -16.08 9.33
C GLN A 130 2.31 -17.16 8.25
N VAL A 131 2.51 -16.82 6.97
CA VAL A 131 2.47 -17.76 5.85
C VAL A 131 3.52 -18.86 6.04
N GLU A 132 4.77 -18.49 6.31
CA GLU A 132 5.88 -19.44 6.48
C GLU A 132 5.73 -20.35 7.70
N SER A 133 5.02 -19.89 8.73
CA SER A 133 4.74 -20.72 9.90
C SER A 133 3.88 -21.94 9.54
N GLY A 134 3.12 -21.88 8.44
CA GLY A 134 2.15 -22.90 8.04
C GLY A 134 1.00 -23.08 9.03
N LYS A 135 0.85 -22.16 10.00
CA LYS A 135 -0.22 -22.18 10.99
C LYS A 135 -1.32 -21.23 10.56
N PRO A 136 -2.60 -21.65 10.63
CA PRO A 136 -3.70 -20.71 10.46
C PRO A 136 -3.70 -19.63 11.53
N ILE A 137 -4.32 -18.50 11.22
CA ILE A 137 -4.59 -17.45 12.19
C ILE A 137 -5.67 -17.96 13.16
N GLU A 138 -5.39 -17.93 14.48
CA GLU A 138 -6.28 -18.52 15.49
C GLU A 138 -7.53 -17.68 15.78
N ASP A 139 -7.47 -16.35 15.63
CA ASP A 139 -8.61 -15.44 15.80
C ASP A 139 -8.57 -14.27 14.81
N VAL A 140 -9.19 -14.47 13.64
CA VAL A 140 -9.30 -13.46 12.57
C VAL A 140 -10.17 -12.25 12.94
N SER A 141 -10.91 -12.29 14.08
CA SER A 141 -11.88 -11.25 14.44
C SER A 141 -11.29 -10.00 15.09
N LEU A 142 -9.98 -9.99 15.37
CA LEU A 142 -9.29 -8.93 16.13
C LEU A 142 -8.19 -8.20 15.34
N GLU A 143 -8.22 -8.23 14.00
CA GLU A 143 -7.13 -7.72 13.14
C GLU A 143 -5.75 -8.22 13.62
N PRO A 144 -5.58 -9.55 13.71
CA PRO A 144 -4.40 -10.12 14.32
C PRO A 144 -3.13 -9.72 13.57
N LEU A 145 -2.04 -9.55 14.33
CA LEU A 145 -0.73 -9.33 13.73
C LEU A 145 -0.39 -10.47 12.76
N GLY A 146 0.13 -10.12 11.59
CA GLY A 146 0.42 -11.06 10.51
C GLY A 146 -0.75 -11.41 9.61
N SER A 147 -1.90 -10.74 9.75
CA SER A 147 -3.01 -10.87 8.80
C SER A 147 -2.89 -9.89 7.62
N ILE A 148 -3.50 -10.24 6.49
CA ILE A 148 -3.69 -9.38 5.31
C ILE A 148 -4.50 -8.14 5.70
N SER A 149 -5.55 -8.30 6.51
CA SER A 149 -6.34 -7.16 7.02
C SER A 149 -5.47 -6.16 7.79
N HIS A 150 -4.51 -6.62 8.61
CA HIS A 150 -3.58 -5.74 9.32
C HIS A 150 -2.66 -4.94 8.37
N VAL A 151 -2.20 -5.57 7.30
CA VAL A 151 -1.42 -4.92 6.23
C VAL A 151 -2.24 -3.83 5.53
N ILE A 152 -3.50 -4.12 5.18
CA ILE A 152 -4.42 -3.17 4.53
C ILE A 152 -4.71 -1.97 5.44
N ASN A 153 -4.96 -2.21 6.73
CA ASN A 153 -5.26 -1.14 7.67
C ASN A 153 -4.06 -0.21 7.88
N THR A 154 -2.85 -0.76 8.00
CA THR A 154 -1.64 0.05 8.09
C THR A 154 -1.39 0.84 6.80
N MET A 155 -1.73 0.28 5.63
CA MET A 155 -1.64 1.01 4.36
C MET A 155 -2.64 2.16 4.33
N ASN A 156 -3.86 1.97 4.82
CA ASN A 156 -4.88 3.02 4.91
C ASN A 156 -4.39 4.17 5.82
N GLU A 157 -3.76 3.87 6.95
CA GLU A 157 -3.12 4.90 7.78
C GLU A 157 -2.05 5.68 7.00
N CYS A 158 -1.24 5.01 6.16
CA CYS A 158 -0.26 5.67 5.31
C CYS A 158 -0.94 6.58 4.27
N VAL A 159 -2.03 6.13 3.65
CA VAL A 159 -2.82 6.92 2.69
C VAL A 159 -3.44 8.14 3.36
N ASP A 160 -4.05 7.98 4.52
CA ASP A 160 -4.64 9.07 5.30
C ASP A 160 -3.58 10.09 5.71
N ARG A 161 -2.39 9.61 6.09
CA ARG A 161 -1.27 10.48 6.42
C ARG A 161 -0.78 11.23 5.19
N TYR A 162 -0.63 10.57 4.05
CA TYR A 162 -0.29 11.21 2.78
C TYR A 162 -1.25 12.34 2.44
N ASN A 163 -2.57 12.08 2.52
CA ASN A 163 -3.60 13.07 2.26
C ASN A 163 -3.59 14.21 3.27
N THR A 164 -3.27 13.95 4.54
CA THR A 164 -3.16 15.01 5.55
C THR A 164 -1.94 15.90 5.34
N VAL A 165 -0.85 15.34 4.79
CA VAL A 165 0.42 16.05 4.62
C VAL A 165 0.47 16.81 3.29
N PHE A 166 -0.12 16.24 2.23
CA PHE A 166 0.01 16.72 0.86
C PHE A 166 -1.33 16.97 0.14
N GLY A 167 -2.46 16.57 0.75
CA GLY A 167 -3.78 16.86 0.21
C GLY A 167 -4.21 18.26 0.61
N ASP A 168 -4.45 19.10 -0.40
CA ASP A 168 -5.09 20.41 -0.27
C ASP A 168 -6.62 20.30 -0.18
#